data_AF-A0A354YTJ9-F1
#
_entry.id   AF-A0A354YTJ9-F1
#
_cell.length_a   1.000
_cell.length_b   1.000
_cell.length_c   1.000
_cell.angle_alpha   90.00
_cell.angle_beta   90.00
_cell.angle_gamma   90.00
#
_symmetry.space_group_name_H-M   'P 1'
#
loop_
_entity.id
_entity.type
_entity.pdbx_description
1 polymer ?
#
loop_
_entity_poly.entity_id
_entity_poly.type
_entity_poly.pdbx_seq_one_letter_code
_entity_poly.pdbx_strand_id
1 'polypeptide(L)'
;MDKNILEAFKFILEYNQHSTEKDRVLVVNCSFGSPLYNPLMAYYIRTLTNSGVAVVVAAGNEGDGKPDTQEIFTYPAYIYEVITTGATNQNGKAAGYSNSF
;
A
#
# COMPACT_ATOMS: atom_id res chain seq x y z
N MET A 1 -7.48 5.81 -12.03
CA MET A 1 -6.27 5.91 -11.18
C MET A 1 -5.57 7.20 -11.51
N ASP A 2 -5.13 7.94 -10.50
CA ASP A 2 -4.46 9.22 -10.71
C ASP A 2 -3.06 8.98 -11.30
N LYS A 3 -2.75 9.62 -12.44
CA LYS A 3 -1.42 9.57 -13.06
C LYS A 3 -0.34 10.01 -12.07
N ASN A 4 -0.69 10.88 -11.12
CA ASN A 4 0.23 11.40 -10.11
C ASN A 4 0.82 10.30 -9.21
N ILE A 5 0.08 9.22 -8.90
CA ILE A 5 0.59 8.14 -8.03
C ILE A 5 1.64 7.30 -8.76
N LEU A 6 1.41 6.98 -10.03
CA LEU A 6 2.36 6.20 -10.83
C LEU A 6 3.66 6.98 -11.06
N GLU A 7 3.56 8.28 -11.34
CA GLU A 7 4.73 9.14 -11.47
C GLU A 7 5.49 9.28 -10.14
N ALA A 8 4.80 9.27 -8.98
CA ALA A 8 5.47 9.27 -7.68
C ALA A 8 6.31 8.00 -7.45
N PHE A 9 5.77 6.81 -7.76
CA PHE A 9 6.56 5.58 -7.64
C PHE A 9 7.75 5.54 -8.59
N LYS A 10 7.54 5.99 -9.84
CA LYS A 10 8.62 6.12 -10.81
C LYS A 10 9.71 7.09 -10.33
N PHE A 11 9.32 8.25 -9.80
CA PHE A 11 10.25 9.23 -9.24
C PHE A 11 11.09 8.61 -8.11
N ILE A 12 10.49 7.83 -7.21
CA ILE A 12 11.23 7.21 -6.09
C ILE A 12 12.26 6.20 -6.62
N LEU A 13 11.90 5.40 -7.63
CA LEU A 13 12.84 4.48 -8.27
C LEU A 13 14.02 5.22 -8.90
N GLU A 14 13.73 6.26 -9.69
CA GLU A 14 14.76 7.08 -10.34
C GLU A 14 15.64 7.81 -9.32
N TYR A 15 15.04 8.33 -8.25
CA TYR A 15 15.75 8.98 -7.16
C TYR A 15 16.71 7.99 -6.48
N ASN A 16 16.25 6.81 -6.09
CA ASN A 16 17.08 5.81 -5.42
C ASN A 16 18.25 5.30 -6.28
N GLN A 17 18.12 5.34 -7.61
CA GLN A 17 19.21 4.99 -8.54
C GLN A 17 20.37 6.00 -8.52
N HIS A 18 20.09 7.29 -8.25
CA HIS A 18 21.08 8.36 -8.28
C HIS A 18 21.51 8.84 -6.88
N SER A 19 20.75 8.48 -5.85
CA SER A 19 21.04 8.83 -4.45
C SER A 19 22.11 7.94 -3.83
N THR A 20 22.87 8.54 -2.90
CA THR A 20 23.75 7.77 -2.01
C THR A 20 22.92 6.85 -1.13
N GLU A 21 23.51 5.76 -0.62
CA GLU A 21 22.79 4.81 0.26
C GLU A 21 22.11 5.48 1.46
N LYS A 22 22.73 6.54 2.01
CA LYS A 22 22.22 7.29 3.15
C LYS A 22 20.93 8.05 2.86
N ASP A 23 20.74 8.46 1.61
CA ASP A 23 19.62 9.31 1.19
C ASP A 23 18.50 8.53 0.50
N ARG A 24 18.68 7.22 0.25
CA ARG A 24 17.67 6.40 -0.40
C ARG A 24 16.38 6.34 0.42
N VAL A 25 15.26 6.38 -0.28
CA VAL A 25 13.95 6.06 0.28
C VAL A 25 13.91 4.58 0.61
N LEU A 26 13.64 4.25 1.87
CA LEU A 26 13.53 2.88 2.36
C LEU A 26 12.07 2.43 2.57
N VAL A 27 11.16 3.38 2.77
CA VAL A 27 9.75 3.11 3.06
C VAL A 27 8.87 4.09 2.29
N VAL A 28 7.81 3.58 1.66
CA VAL A 28 6.76 4.36 1.02
C VAL A 28 5.44 4.05 1.71
N ASN A 29 4.79 5.09 2.24
CA ASN A 29 3.47 4.97 2.86
C ASN A 29 2.36 5.40 1.89
N CYS A 30 1.39 4.52 1.70
CA CYS A 30 0.25 4.70 0.80
C CYS A 30 -1.06 4.62 1.60
N SER A 31 -1.49 5.74 2.16
CA SER A 31 -2.79 5.87 2.84
C SER A 31 -3.92 6.17 1.84
N PHE A 32 -4.05 5.33 0.80
CA PHE A 32 -5.09 5.41 -0.22
C PHE A 32 -5.48 4.01 -0.68
N GLY A 33 -6.66 3.90 -1.28
CA GLY A 33 -7.18 2.65 -1.83
C GLY A 33 -8.09 2.88 -3.03
N SER A 34 -8.27 1.86 -3.86
CA SER A 34 -9.21 1.84 -4.98
C SER A 34 -9.74 0.42 -5.19
N PRO A 35 -11.01 0.23 -5.56
CA PRO A 35 -11.56 -1.08 -5.90
C PRO A 35 -11.03 -1.62 -7.25
N LEU A 36 -10.30 -0.80 -8.01
CA LEU A 36 -9.84 -1.14 -9.35
C LEU A 36 -8.36 -1.52 -9.34
N TYR A 37 -8.08 -2.76 -9.79
CA TYR A 37 -6.72 -3.20 -10.03
C TYR A 37 -6.08 -2.41 -11.17
N ASN A 38 -4.83 -1.96 -10.97
CA ASN A 38 -4.02 -1.40 -12.03
C ASN A 38 -2.69 -2.18 -12.15
N PRO A 39 -2.45 -2.86 -13.28
CA PRO A 39 -1.21 -3.62 -13.47
C PRO A 39 0.06 -2.76 -13.45
N LEU A 40 0.00 -1.50 -13.89
CA LEU A 40 1.14 -0.57 -13.80
C LEU A 40 1.48 -0.21 -12.35
N MET A 41 0.46 -0.03 -11.50
CA MET A 41 0.67 0.21 -10.08
C MET A 41 1.33 -1.00 -9.41
N ALA A 42 0.83 -2.20 -9.70
CA ALA A 42 1.41 -3.44 -9.20
C ALA A 42 2.85 -3.64 -9.68
N TYR A 43 3.14 -3.34 -10.95
CA TYR A 43 4.49 -3.37 -11.50
C TYR A 43 5.45 -2.44 -10.74
N TYR A 44 5.06 -1.20 -10.50
CA TYR A 44 5.91 -0.25 -9.77
C TYR A 44 6.12 -0.66 -8.31
N ILE A 45 5.08 -1.14 -7.64
CA ILE A 45 5.17 -1.67 -6.26
C ILE A 45 6.14 -2.86 -6.20
N ARG A 46 6.00 -3.83 -7.12
CA ARG A 46 6.92 -4.97 -7.25
C ARG A 46 8.37 -4.50 -7.47
N THR A 47 8.56 -3.48 -8.31
CA THR A 47 9.89 -2.96 -8.61
C THR A 47 10.52 -2.26 -7.40
N LEU A 48 9.73 -1.46 -6.66
CA LEU A 48 10.15 -0.82 -5.42
C LEU A 48 10.54 -1.86 -4.37
N THR A 49 9.68 -2.85 -4.12
CA THR A 49 9.90 -3.90 -3.12
C THR A 49 11.12 -4.76 -3.46
N ASN A 50 11.30 -5.16 -4.72
CA ASN A 50 12.50 -5.87 -5.18
C ASN A 50 13.79 -5.03 -5.05
N SER A 51 13.69 -3.69 -5.06
CA SER A 51 14.84 -2.80 -4.83
C SER A 51 15.16 -2.57 -3.35
N GLY A 52 14.41 -3.19 -2.44
CA GLY A 52 14.58 -3.08 -0.99
C GLY A 52 13.74 -1.99 -0.33
N VAL A 53 12.79 -1.39 -1.05
CA VAL A 53 11.86 -0.39 -0.50
C VAL A 53 10.61 -1.07 0.06
N ALA A 54 10.33 -0.90 1.35
CA ALA A 54 9.08 -1.38 1.93
C ALA A 54 7.91 -0.49 1.49
N VAL A 55 6.84 -1.10 0.96
CA VAL A 55 5.61 -0.38 0.60
C VAL A 55 4.53 -0.72 1.62
N VAL A 56 4.10 0.28 2.39
CA VAL A 56 3.10 0.15 3.46
C VAL A 56 1.80 0.77 3.00
N VAL A 57 0.68 0.05 3.11
CA VAL A 57 -0.60 0.44 2.52
C VAL A 57 -1.72 0.34 3.54
N ALA A 58 -2.68 1.28 3.51
CA ALA A 58 -3.89 1.19 4.32
C ALA A 58 -4.80 0.05 3.83
N ALA A 59 -5.34 -0.76 4.75
CA ALA A 59 -6.27 -1.85 4.45
C ALA A 59 -7.51 -1.41 3.67
N GLY A 60 -8.04 -0.24 4.00
CA GLY A 60 -9.33 0.26 3.52
C GLY A 60 -10.28 0.55 4.68
N ASN A 61 -11.39 1.23 4.37
CA ASN A 61 -12.38 1.70 5.34
C ASN A 61 -13.80 1.19 5.04
N GLU A 62 -13.89 0.10 4.28
CA GLU A 62 -15.12 -0.55 3.81
C GLU A 62 -15.52 -1.77 4.65
N GLY A 63 -14.81 -2.04 5.75
CA GLY A 63 -15.08 -3.14 6.68
C GLY A 63 -16.50 -3.13 7.25
N ASP A 64 -17.06 -4.32 7.47
CA ASP A 64 -18.39 -4.52 8.04
C ASP A 64 -18.35 -4.89 9.54
N GLY A 65 -17.15 -4.92 10.12
CA GLY A 65 -16.87 -5.28 11.51
C GLY A 65 -16.89 -6.78 11.81
N LYS A 66 -16.96 -7.64 10.78
CA LYS A 66 -16.94 -9.09 10.94
C LYS A 66 -15.58 -9.65 10.48
N PRO A 67 -14.83 -10.31 11.37
CA PRO A 67 -13.49 -10.80 11.03
C PRO A 67 -13.49 -12.02 10.09
N ASP A 68 -14.66 -12.62 9.84
CA ASP A 68 -14.85 -13.78 8.97
C ASP A 68 -15.34 -13.42 7.56
N THR A 69 -15.62 -12.14 7.29
CA THR A 69 -15.78 -11.61 5.92
C THR A 69 -14.45 -11.11 5.39
N GLN A 70 -14.35 -10.95 4.07
CA GLN A 70 -13.19 -10.34 3.45
C GLN A 70 -13.62 -9.19 2.57
N GLU A 71 -13.05 -8.02 2.80
CA GLU A 71 -13.22 -6.82 1.98
C GLU A 71 -12.08 -6.76 0.95
N ILE A 72 -11.96 -7.85 0.19
CA ILE A 72 -10.98 -8.03 -0.87
C ILE A 72 -11.20 -7.05 -2.03
N PHE A 73 -10.20 -6.95 -2.90
CA PHE A 73 -10.16 -6.03 -4.04
C PHE A 73 -9.96 -4.55 -3.71
N THR A 74 -9.49 -4.21 -2.51
CA THR A 74 -8.91 -2.89 -2.23
C THR A 74 -7.45 -2.84 -2.64
N TYR A 75 -7.11 -2.04 -3.65
CA TYR A 75 -5.75 -1.90 -4.17
C TYR A 75 -5.13 -0.55 -3.77
N PRO A 76 -3.84 -0.52 -3.38
CA PRO A 76 -2.86 -1.60 -3.44
C PRO A 76 -2.86 -2.60 -2.26
N ALA A 77 -3.78 -2.49 -1.29
CA ALA A 77 -3.77 -3.34 -0.09
C ALA A 77 -3.89 -4.85 -0.38
N TYR A 78 -4.53 -5.23 -1.49
CA TYR A 78 -4.68 -6.60 -1.97
C TYR A 78 -3.59 -7.03 -2.97
N ILE A 79 -2.40 -6.44 -2.88
CA ILE A 79 -1.21 -6.82 -3.64
C ILE A 79 -0.26 -7.59 -2.71
N TYR A 80 0.25 -8.74 -3.14
CA TYR A 80 1.04 -9.63 -2.28
C TYR A 80 2.31 -8.98 -1.72
N GLU A 81 2.93 -8.08 -2.48
CA GLU A 81 4.21 -7.48 -2.10
C GLU A 81 4.13 -6.41 -0.99
N VAL A 82 2.93 -5.89 -0.68
CA VAL A 82 2.80 -4.76 0.25
C VAL A 82 2.62 -5.21 1.70
N ILE A 83 2.97 -4.33 2.63
CA ILE A 83 2.62 -4.45 4.05
C ILE A 83 1.28 -3.74 4.26
N THR A 84 0.22 -4.51 4.46
CA THR A 84 -1.12 -3.96 4.69
C THR A 84 -1.34 -3.62 6.17
N THR A 85 -1.89 -2.45 6.44
CA THR A 85 -2.11 -1.90 7.78
C THR A 85 -3.58 -1.77 8.08
N GLY A 86 -4.06 -2.52 9.08
CA GLY A 86 -5.40 -2.40 9.62
C GLY A 86 -5.51 -1.33 10.71
N ALA A 87 -6.73 -0.91 11.02
CA ALA A 87 -7.02 0.10 12.04
C ALA A 87 -7.53 -0.54 13.34
N THR A 88 -7.14 0.06 14.48
CA THR A 88 -7.66 -0.29 15.80
C THR A 88 -8.22 0.95 16.51
N ASN A 89 -9.19 0.74 17.38
CA ASN A 89 -9.71 1.75 18.29
C ASN A 89 -8.78 1.92 19.50
N GLN A 90 -9.00 2.98 20.30
CA GLN A 90 -8.22 3.25 21.52
C GLN A 90 -8.25 2.13 22.56
N ASN A 91 -9.27 1.25 22.51
CA ASN A 91 -9.38 0.08 23.38
C ASN A 91 -8.63 -1.16 22.85
N GLY A 92 -7.81 -1.00 21.79
CA GLY A 92 -7.04 -2.06 21.17
C GLY A 92 -7.84 -3.03 20.31
N LYS A 93 -9.16 -2.84 20.18
CA LYS A 93 -10.00 -3.66 19.29
C LYS A 93 -9.88 -3.20 17.85
N ALA A 94 -9.98 -4.12 16.90
CA ALA A 94 -10.09 -3.78 15.48
C ALA A 94 -11.22 -2.75 15.27
N ALA A 95 -10.95 -1.74 14.45
CA ALA A 95 -11.95 -0.78 14.06
C ALA A 95 -12.93 -1.46 13.10
N GLY A 96 -14.24 -1.29 13.30
CA GLY A 96 -15.25 -1.98 12.49
C GLY A 96 -15.16 -1.67 11.00
N TYR A 97 -14.68 -0.47 10.65
CA TYR A 97 -14.47 -0.06 9.26
C TYR A 97 -13.19 -0.63 8.64
N SER A 98 -12.27 -1.20 9.41
CA SER A 98 -11.01 -1.71 8.86
C SER A 98 -11.28 -2.93 7.99
N ASN A 99 -10.83 -2.90 6.73
CA ASN A 99 -10.97 -4.06 5.84
C ASN A 99 -10.23 -5.28 6.42
N SER A 100 -10.86 -6.44 6.26
CA SER A 100 -10.32 -7.77 6.51
C SER A 100 -9.83 -8.40 5.21
N PHE A 101 -8.81 -9.26 5.30
CA PHE A 101 -8.23 -10.02 4.19
C PHE A 101 -8.15 -11.50 4.53
#